data_AF-A0A330LS94-F1
#
_entry.id   AF-A0A330LS94-F1
#
_cell.length_a   1.000
_cell.length_b   1.000
_cell.length_c   1.000
_cell.angle_alpha   90.00
_cell.angle_beta   90.00
_cell.angle_gamma   90.00
#
_symmetry.space_group_name_H-M   'P 1'
#
loop_
_entity.id
_entity.type
_entity.pdbx_description
1 polymer ?
#
loop_
_entity_poly.entity_id
_entity_poly.type
_entity_poly.pdbx_seq_one_letter_code
_entity_poly.pdbx_strand_id
1 'polypeptide(L)'
;MNRVDYFWSLWKEALMRTINLGLDPSFDSTFIFKSISSNEYKQVKEKIEVAFVQIIKSLDLIGQDRNLTRLNCSLLAHFMQQELNKLGIRSIVVTGDYKFVGEYMYEVDHDYLVRELKGKNTGGLALHCWLVLENYMLVDPTRMIYHEKEKFINYEIDGIPLIEDIESVPEGLFYHPYILGDEYLKRINAL
;
A
#
# COMPACT_ATOMS: atom_id res chain seq x y z
N MET A 1 -17.04 16.72 -9.63
CA MET A 1 -15.81 16.52 -8.83
C MET A 1 -14.81 15.82 -9.74
N ASN A 2 -13.59 16.35 -9.90
CA ASN A 2 -12.59 15.66 -10.71
C ASN A 2 -12.07 14.43 -9.93
N ARG A 3 -11.35 13.52 -10.60
CA ARG A 3 -10.88 12.26 -10.01
C ARG A 3 -9.93 12.47 -8.82
N VAL A 4 -9.09 13.49 -8.88
CA VAL A 4 -8.11 13.82 -7.81
C VAL A 4 -8.85 14.33 -6.57
N ASP A 5 -9.77 15.28 -6.73
CA ASP A 5 -10.62 15.79 -5.66
C ASP A 5 -11.41 14.65 -5.00
N TYR A 6 -11.88 13.70 -5.80
CA TYR A 6 -12.59 12.53 -5.29
C TYR A 6 -11.69 11.61 -4.49
N PHE A 7 -10.47 11.33 -4.95
CA PHE A 7 -9.50 10.58 -4.15
C PHE A 7 -9.25 11.26 -2.79
N TRP A 8 -9.07 12.58 -2.78
CA TRP A 8 -8.86 13.31 -1.53
C TRP A 8 -10.10 13.40 -0.63
N SER A 9 -11.32 13.35 -1.19
CA SER A 9 -12.52 13.19 -0.37
C SER A 9 -12.54 11.82 0.32
N LEU A 10 -12.23 10.75 -0.43
CA LEU A 10 -12.10 9.40 0.13
C LEU A 10 -10.98 9.30 1.16
N TRP A 11 -9.84 9.98 0.95
CA TRP A 11 -8.76 10.07 1.93
C TRP A 11 -9.25 10.68 3.26
N LYS A 12 -10.01 11.77 3.20
CA LYS A 12 -10.60 12.39 4.40
C LYS A 12 -11.58 11.45 5.09
N GLU A 13 -12.40 10.74 4.33
CA GLU A 13 -13.30 9.72 4.87
C GLU A 13 -12.54 8.58 5.53
N ALA A 14 -11.46 8.09 4.91
CA ALA A 14 -10.59 7.06 5.46
C ALA A 14 -9.93 7.51 6.77
N LEU A 15 -9.45 8.75 6.83
CA LEU A 15 -8.93 9.34 8.06
C LEU A 15 -9.99 9.35 9.16
N MET A 16 -11.16 9.92 8.90
CA MET A 16 -12.24 9.99 9.89
C MET A 16 -12.66 8.59 10.34
N ARG A 17 -12.73 7.62 9.41
CA ARG A 17 -13.02 6.22 9.72
C ARG A 17 -11.96 5.62 10.63
N THR A 18 -10.69 5.83 10.33
CA THR A 18 -9.55 5.34 11.14
C THR A 18 -9.64 5.87 12.57
N ILE A 19 -9.83 7.18 12.73
CA ILE A 19 -9.98 7.84 14.04
C ILE A 19 -11.21 7.30 14.79
N ASN A 20 -12.36 7.19 14.12
CA ASN A 20 -13.61 6.73 14.74
C ASN A 20 -13.54 5.25 15.19
N LEU A 21 -12.69 4.45 14.56
CA LEU A 21 -12.40 3.07 14.97
C LEU A 21 -11.35 2.99 16.10
N GLY A 22 -10.84 4.13 16.57
CA GLY A 22 -9.83 4.20 17.63
C GLY A 22 -8.48 3.65 17.18
N LEU A 23 -8.12 3.89 15.92
CA LEU A 23 -6.85 3.50 15.30
C LEU A 23 -5.99 4.75 15.04
N ASP A 24 -4.68 4.58 15.09
CA ASP A 24 -3.65 5.56 14.75
C ASP A 24 -3.45 5.60 13.23
N PRO A 25 -3.75 6.73 12.56
CA PRO A 25 -3.55 6.86 11.12
C PRO A 25 -2.07 6.95 10.71
N SER A 26 -1.14 6.82 11.67
CA SER A 26 0.31 6.81 11.47
C SER A 26 0.87 8.10 10.88
N PHE A 27 0.17 9.21 11.10
CA PHE A 27 0.66 10.55 10.85
C PHE A 27 0.41 11.43 12.06
N ASP A 28 1.43 12.19 12.45
CA ASP A 28 1.32 13.17 13.52
C ASP A 28 0.86 14.53 12.96
N SER A 29 0.70 15.50 13.86
CA SER A 29 0.35 16.88 13.50
C SER A 29 1.36 17.58 12.56
N THR A 30 2.49 16.95 12.25
CA THR A 30 3.57 17.48 11.41
C THR A 30 3.65 16.81 10.03
N PHE A 31 2.79 15.82 9.76
CA PHE A 31 2.71 15.23 8.43
C PHE A 31 2.08 16.23 7.46
N ILE A 32 2.83 16.56 6.41
CA ILE A 32 2.44 17.55 5.41
C ILE A 32 2.84 16.99 4.08
N PHE A 33 1.87 16.91 3.17
CA PHE A 33 2.16 16.58 1.79
C PHE A 33 2.87 17.74 1.09
N LYS A 34 3.92 17.43 0.31
CA LYS A 34 4.74 18.43 -0.38
C LYS A 34 5.09 17.95 -1.78
N SER A 35 4.81 18.78 -2.78
CA SER A 35 5.30 18.51 -4.13
C SER A 35 6.83 18.55 -4.17
N ILE A 36 7.39 17.78 -5.09
CA ILE A 36 8.83 17.71 -5.32
C ILE A 36 9.14 17.96 -6.79
N SER A 37 10.38 18.32 -7.10
CA SER A 37 10.83 18.49 -8.49
C SER A 37 10.88 17.15 -9.23
N SER A 38 10.87 17.20 -10.57
CA SER A 38 11.01 15.99 -11.40
C SER A 38 12.33 15.25 -11.17
N ASN A 39 13.39 15.96 -10.78
CA ASN A 39 14.67 15.34 -10.45
C ASN A 39 14.60 14.58 -9.11
N GLU A 40 14.00 15.18 -8.09
CA GLU A 40 13.74 14.51 -6.81
C GLU A 40 12.81 13.32 -6.98
N TYR A 41 11.79 13.41 -7.84
CA TYR A 41 10.86 12.31 -8.11
C TYR A 41 11.61 11.08 -8.63
N LYS A 42 12.55 11.26 -9.57
CA LYS A 42 13.39 10.17 -10.08
C LYS A 42 14.25 9.55 -8.98
N GLN A 43 14.88 10.39 -8.15
CA GLN A 43 15.72 9.91 -7.04
C GLN A 43 14.91 9.14 -5.99
N VAL A 44 13.70 9.58 -5.67
CA VAL A 44 12.80 8.88 -4.75
C VAL A 44 12.36 7.55 -5.37
N LYS A 45 12.00 7.54 -6.66
CA LYS A 45 11.64 6.31 -7.39
C LYS A 45 12.76 5.26 -7.36
N GLU A 46 13.99 5.66 -7.66
CA GLU A 46 15.16 4.76 -7.61
C GLU A 46 15.37 4.18 -6.20
N LYS A 47 15.21 4.99 -5.15
CA LYS A 47 15.31 4.53 -3.76
C LYS A 47 14.21 3.51 -3.42
N ILE A 48 12.98 3.73 -3.88
CA ILE A 48 11.85 2.81 -3.68
C ILE A 48 12.16 1.46 -4.36
N GLU A 49 12.62 1.47 -5.60
CA GLU A 49 12.95 0.25 -6.35
C GLU A 49 14.09 -0.55 -5.69
N VAL A 50 15.13 0.13 -5.21
CA VAL A 50 16.23 -0.50 -4.47
C VAL A 50 15.75 -1.11 -3.16
N ALA A 51 14.95 -0.37 -2.37
CA ALA A 51 14.38 -0.87 -1.12
C ALA A 51 13.51 -2.11 -1.35
N PHE A 52 12.69 -2.09 -2.41
CA PHE A 52 11.86 -3.22 -2.80
C PHE A 52 12.69 -4.47 -3.09
N VAL A 53 13.71 -4.36 -3.93
CA VAL A 53 14.60 -5.49 -4.25
C VAL A 53 15.30 -6.02 -2.99
N GLN A 54 15.70 -5.14 -2.07
CA GLN A 54 16.32 -5.55 -0.80
C GLN A 54 15.37 -6.35 0.09
N ILE A 55 14.10 -5.94 0.19
CA ILE A 55 13.06 -6.67 0.94
C ILE A 55 12.87 -8.06 0.34
N ILE A 56 12.70 -8.12 -0.98
CA ILE A 56 12.50 -9.36 -1.71
C ILE A 56 13.67 -10.34 -1.50
N LYS A 57 14.91 -9.87 -1.62
CA LYS A 57 16.10 -10.69 -1.34
C LYS A 57 16.19 -11.14 0.12
N SER A 58 15.78 -10.28 1.05
CA SER A 58 15.79 -10.63 2.48
C SER A 58 14.77 -11.73 2.79
N LEU A 59 13.60 -11.68 2.15
CA LEU A 59 12.57 -12.72 2.24
C LEU A 59 13.06 -14.06 1.66
N ASP A 60 13.73 -14.04 0.51
CA ASP A 60 14.34 -15.24 -0.07
C ASP A 60 15.37 -15.88 0.85
N LEU A 61 16.23 -15.06 1.47
CA LEU A 61 17.29 -15.54 2.36
C LEU A 61 16.74 -16.26 3.60
N ILE A 62 15.55 -15.88 4.07
CA ILE A 62 14.86 -16.57 5.17
C ILE A 62 13.97 -17.72 4.69
N GLY A 63 13.97 -18.03 3.39
CA GLY A 63 13.22 -19.14 2.80
C GLY A 63 11.72 -18.86 2.63
N GLN A 64 11.31 -17.59 2.59
CA GLN A 64 9.91 -17.24 2.34
C GLN A 64 9.53 -17.60 0.90
N ASP A 65 8.41 -18.31 0.74
CA ASP A 65 7.89 -18.67 -0.59
C ASP A 65 7.47 -17.42 -1.39
N ARG A 66 7.89 -17.35 -2.66
CA ARG A 66 7.56 -16.24 -3.57
C ARG A 66 6.07 -16.15 -3.89
N ASN A 67 5.35 -17.27 -3.99
CA ASN A 67 3.91 -17.21 -4.23
C ASN A 67 3.16 -16.67 -2.99
N LEU A 68 3.58 -17.04 -1.77
CA LEU A 68 3.08 -16.43 -0.54
C LEU A 68 3.43 -14.94 -0.46
N THR A 69 4.66 -14.57 -0.81
CA THR A 69 5.12 -13.16 -0.85
C THR A 69 4.25 -12.31 -1.76
N ARG A 70 4.00 -12.79 -2.99
CA ARG A 70 3.15 -12.11 -3.98
C ARG A 70 1.73 -11.84 -3.48
N LEU A 71 1.20 -12.75 -2.66
CA LEU A 71 -0.17 -12.69 -2.14
C LEU A 71 -0.29 -11.89 -0.85
N ASN A 72 0.83 -11.46 -0.26
CA ASN A 72 0.86 -10.79 1.04
C ASN A 72 1.15 -9.28 0.89
N CYS A 73 0.16 -8.55 0.38
CA CYS A 73 0.28 -7.10 0.18
C CYS A 73 0.49 -6.32 1.48
N SER A 74 -0.10 -6.77 2.61
CA SER A 74 0.06 -6.12 3.92
C SER A 74 1.50 -6.19 4.40
N LEU A 75 2.12 -7.38 4.36
CA LEU A 75 3.51 -7.57 4.76
C LEU A 75 4.46 -6.74 3.89
N LEU A 76 4.30 -6.77 2.57
CA LEU A 76 5.16 -6.02 1.66
C LEU A 76 5.00 -4.51 1.82
N ALA A 77 3.77 -4.01 1.98
CA ALA A 77 3.54 -2.58 2.25
C ALA A 77 4.18 -2.15 3.57
N HIS A 78 4.09 -2.99 4.61
CA HIS A 78 4.71 -2.71 5.90
C HIS A 78 6.24 -2.69 5.83
N PHE A 79 6.87 -3.69 5.21
CA PHE A 79 8.32 -3.70 5.03
C PHE A 79 8.81 -2.55 4.17
N MET A 80 8.08 -2.21 3.10
CA MET A 80 8.38 -1.02 2.30
C MET A 80 8.32 0.25 3.16
N GLN A 81 7.31 0.43 4.01
CA GLN A 81 7.23 1.57 4.92
C GLN A 81 8.46 1.65 5.84
N GLN A 82 8.87 0.52 6.42
CA GLN A 82 10.03 0.45 7.31
C GLN A 82 11.33 0.83 6.59
N GLU A 83 11.57 0.31 5.39
CA GLU A 83 12.77 0.64 4.61
C GLU A 83 12.76 2.11 4.15
N LEU A 84 11.62 2.63 3.69
CA LEU A 84 11.51 4.04 3.30
C LEU A 84 11.75 4.98 4.48
N ASN A 85 11.26 4.64 5.68
CA ASN A 85 11.52 5.41 6.89
C ASN A 85 13.02 5.45 7.24
N LYS A 86 13.77 4.36 7.06
CA LYS A 86 15.24 4.34 7.23
C LYS A 86 15.95 5.25 6.24
N LEU A 87 15.38 5.45 5.05
CA LEU A 87 15.88 6.35 4.02
C LEU A 87 15.41 7.81 4.19
N GLY A 88 14.68 8.11 5.28
CA GLY A 88 14.13 9.43 5.56
C GLY A 88 12.94 9.83 4.68
N ILE A 89 12.29 8.86 4.03
CA ILE A 89 11.11 9.09 3.19
C ILE A 89 9.87 8.74 4.01
N ARG A 90 9.07 9.74 4.38
CA ARG A 90 7.85 9.50 5.16
C ARG A 90 6.76 8.92 4.27
N SER A 91 6.09 7.89 4.77
CA SER A 91 5.00 7.21 4.07
C SER A 91 3.95 6.65 5.03
N ILE A 92 2.72 6.51 4.52
CA ILE A 92 1.57 5.98 5.25
C ILE A 92 1.16 4.68 4.57
N VAL A 93 1.07 3.59 5.33
CA VAL A 93 0.39 2.37 4.89
C VAL A 93 -1.09 2.67 4.77
N VAL A 94 -1.68 2.28 3.65
CA VAL A 94 -3.10 2.44 3.37
C VAL A 94 -3.68 1.07 3.13
N THR A 95 -4.74 0.76 3.85
CA THR A 95 -5.57 -0.42 3.63
C THR A 95 -6.83 0.03 2.91
N GLY A 96 -7.17 -0.63 1.81
CA GLY A 96 -8.36 -0.29 1.05
C GLY A 96 -8.72 -1.29 -0.02
N ASP A 97 -9.42 -0.81 -1.05
CA ASP A 97 -9.73 -1.55 -2.28
C ASP A 97 -9.20 -0.76 -3.47
N TYR A 98 -9.13 -1.38 -4.63
CA TYR A 98 -8.89 -0.69 -5.89
C TYR A 98 -9.86 -1.14 -6.96
N LYS A 99 -10.18 -0.24 -7.87
CA LYS A 99 -10.95 -0.52 -9.07
C LYS A 99 -10.03 -0.81 -10.23
N PHE A 100 -10.36 -1.82 -11.01
CA PHE A 100 -9.73 -2.08 -12.29
C PHE A 100 -10.80 -2.18 -13.38
N VAL A 101 -10.71 -1.32 -14.40
CA VAL A 101 -11.68 -1.22 -15.51
C VAL A 101 -13.14 -1.07 -15.00
N GLY A 102 -13.30 -0.29 -13.91
CA GLY A 102 -14.60 0.07 -13.34
C GLY A 102 -15.10 -0.87 -12.23
N GLU A 103 -14.51 -2.05 -12.05
CA GLU A 103 -14.94 -3.04 -11.05
C GLU A 103 -14.06 -3.01 -9.82
N TYR A 104 -14.67 -3.12 -8.63
CA TYR A 104 -13.94 -3.31 -7.38
C TYR A 104 -13.37 -4.72 -7.31
N MET A 105 -12.17 -4.85 -6.75
CA MET A 105 -11.50 -6.14 -6.68
C MET A 105 -11.89 -6.96 -5.46
N TYR A 106 -12.23 -6.28 -4.35
CA TYR A 106 -12.51 -6.95 -3.07
C TYR A 106 -13.88 -6.62 -2.49
N GLU A 107 -14.53 -5.56 -2.97
CA GLU A 107 -15.87 -5.12 -2.52
C GLU A 107 -15.93 -4.83 -1.01
N VAL A 108 -14.87 -4.21 -0.47
CA VAL A 108 -14.75 -3.93 0.97
C VAL A 108 -15.73 -2.84 1.40
N ASP A 109 -16.39 -3.05 2.53
CA ASP A 109 -17.26 -2.07 3.17
C ASP A 109 -16.89 -1.82 4.65
N HIS A 110 -17.60 -0.90 5.29
CA HIS A 110 -17.36 -0.55 6.69
C HIS A 110 -17.64 -1.72 7.65
N ASP A 111 -18.70 -2.49 7.39
CA ASP A 111 -19.12 -3.60 8.26
C ASP A 111 -18.09 -4.73 8.24
N TYR A 112 -17.48 -4.99 7.08
CA TYR A 112 -16.33 -5.86 6.92
C TYR A 112 -15.19 -5.42 7.84
N LEU A 113 -14.75 -4.16 7.75
CA LEU A 113 -13.61 -3.64 8.54
C LEU A 113 -13.86 -3.77 10.05
N VAL A 114 -15.07 -3.45 10.51
CA VAL A 114 -15.45 -3.56 11.92
C VAL A 114 -15.50 -5.02 12.38
N ARG A 115 -15.98 -5.93 11.52
CA ARG A 115 -16.01 -7.37 11.82
C ARG A 115 -14.61 -7.94 11.96
N GLU A 116 -13.70 -7.59 11.05
CA GLU A 116 -12.31 -8.06 11.10
C GLU A 116 -11.60 -7.62 12.40
N LEU A 117 -11.86 -6.39 12.88
CA LEU A 117 -11.33 -5.90 14.17
C LEU A 117 -11.84 -6.67 15.39
N LYS A 118 -13.01 -7.31 15.30
CA LYS A 118 -13.64 -8.07 16.40
C LYS A 118 -13.35 -9.57 16.31
N GLY A 119 -12.98 -10.05 15.15
CA GLY A 119 -12.74 -11.47 14.87
C GLY A 119 -11.32 -11.91 15.22
N LYS A 120 -11.13 -13.21 15.40
CA LYS A 120 -9.82 -13.84 15.19
C LYS A 120 -9.78 -14.25 13.72
N ASN A 121 -9.02 -13.54 12.91
CA ASN A 121 -8.94 -13.85 11.50
C ASN A 121 -8.35 -15.26 11.29
N THR A 122 -9.03 -16.09 10.52
CA THR A 122 -8.57 -17.45 10.17
C THR A 122 -8.52 -17.67 8.66
N GLY A 123 -8.75 -16.63 7.85
CA GLY A 123 -8.85 -16.69 6.39
C GLY A 123 -8.05 -15.61 5.68
N GLY A 124 -8.07 -15.66 4.34
CA GLY A 124 -7.47 -14.62 3.50
C GLY A 124 -8.24 -13.31 3.60
N LEU A 125 -7.51 -12.20 3.61
CA LEU A 125 -8.06 -10.87 3.71
C LEU A 125 -8.57 -10.37 2.35
N ALA A 126 -9.84 -9.95 2.32
CA ALA A 126 -10.44 -9.31 1.15
C ALA A 126 -10.13 -7.82 1.20
N LEU A 127 -8.85 -7.44 1.15
CA LEU A 127 -8.42 -6.05 1.11
C LEU A 127 -7.04 -5.95 0.46
N HIS A 128 -6.68 -4.74 0.06
CA HIS A 128 -5.40 -4.43 -0.54
C HIS A 128 -4.63 -3.42 0.30
N CYS A 129 -3.30 -3.52 0.29
CA CYS A 129 -2.42 -2.61 1.00
C CYS A 129 -1.40 -1.98 0.05
N TRP A 130 -1.25 -0.66 0.18
CA TRP A 130 -0.26 0.14 -0.56
C TRP A 130 0.27 1.25 0.34
N LEU A 131 1.18 2.07 -0.18
CA LEU A 131 1.73 3.22 0.50
C LEU A 131 1.36 4.51 -0.22
N VAL A 132 1.19 5.56 0.56
CA VAL A 132 1.17 6.94 0.07
C VAL A 132 2.28 7.72 0.77
N LEU A 133 3.19 8.27 -0.01
CA LEU A 133 4.35 9.03 0.47
C LEU A 133 3.98 10.50 0.69
N GLU A 134 4.79 11.21 1.48
CA GLU A 134 4.62 12.65 1.74
C GLU A 134 4.66 13.53 0.49
N ASN A 135 5.11 12.99 -0.65
CA ASN A 135 5.21 13.69 -1.92
C ASN A 135 4.13 13.30 -2.93
N TYR A 136 2.99 12.76 -2.46
CA TYR A 136 1.86 12.31 -3.28
C TYR A 136 2.13 11.07 -4.14
N MET A 137 3.30 10.44 -4.00
CA MET A 137 3.58 9.17 -4.68
C MET A 137 2.80 8.03 -4.02
N LEU A 138 2.09 7.27 -4.85
CA LEU A 138 1.52 5.98 -4.52
C LEU A 138 2.55 4.89 -4.85
N VAL A 139 2.78 4.00 -3.90
CA VAL A 139 3.64 2.82 -4.09
C VAL A 139 2.84 1.57 -3.76
N ASP A 140 2.62 0.73 -4.77
CA ASP A 140 1.95 -0.56 -4.61
C ASP A 140 2.96 -1.69 -4.87
N PRO A 141 3.38 -2.40 -3.82
CA PRO A 141 4.46 -3.38 -3.93
C PRO A 141 4.05 -4.68 -4.61
N THR A 142 2.78 -4.90 -4.91
CA THR A 142 2.30 -6.21 -5.41
C THR A 142 1.66 -6.15 -6.79
N ARG A 143 1.20 -4.97 -7.24
CA ARG A 143 0.47 -4.84 -8.51
C ARG A 143 1.25 -5.32 -9.72
N MET A 144 2.51 -4.90 -9.87
CA MET A 144 3.31 -5.28 -11.04
C MET A 144 3.79 -6.73 -10.96
N ILE A 145 4.07 -7.25 -9.75
CA ILE A 145 4.35 -8.69 -9.55
C ILE A 145 3.18 -9.52 -10.09
N TYR A 146 1.93 -9.08 -9.90
CA TYR A 146 0.77 -9.80 -10.43
C TYR A 146 0.82 -10.00 -11.95
N HIS A 147 1.36 -9.03 -12.70
CA HIS A 147 1.49 -9.10 -14.15
C HIS A 147 2.67 -9.99 -14.60
N GLU A 148 3.69 -10.15 -13.77
CA GLU A 148 4.89 -10.95 -14.07
C GLU A 148 5.00 -12.21 -13.19
N LYS A 149 3.86 -12.71 -12.70
CA LYS A 149 3.79 -13.70 -11.60
C LYS A 149 4.67 -14.93 -11.80
N GLU A 150 4.72 -15.50 -13.01
CA GLU A 150 5.44 -16.75 -13.28
C GLU A 150 6.95 -16.54 -13.13
N LYS A 151 7.46 -15.43 -13.68
CA LYS A 151 8.89 -15.08 -13.55
C LYS A 151 9.27 -14.83 -12.10
N PHE A 152 8.40 -14.13 -11.36
CA PHE A 152 8.64 -13.85 -9.94
C PHE A 152 8.63 -15.11 -9.08
N ILE A 153 7.67 -16.02 -9.30
CA ILE A 153 7.57 -17.31 -8.58
C ILE A 153 8.76 -18.22 -8.90
N ASN A 154 9.24 -18.20 -10.14
CA ASN A 154 10.38 -18.98 -10.59
C ASN A 154 11.75 -18.34 -10.28
N TYR A 155 11.79 -17.26 -9.49
CA TYR A 155 13.02 -16.54 -9.13
C TYR A 155 13.81 -15.99 -10.33
N GLU A 156 13.15 -15.75 -11.47
CA GLU A 156 13.77 -15.16 -12.66
C GLU A 156 13.92 -13.64 -12.54
N ILE A 157 13.06 -13.00 -11.73
CA ILE A 157 13.07 -11.56 -11.45
C ILE A 157 12.75 -11.29 -9.97
N ASP A 158 13.25 -10.17 -9.44
CA ASP A 158 12.83 -9.65 -8.13
C ASP A 158 11.48 -8.91 -8.19
N GLY A 159 11.00 -8.59 -9.39
CA GLY A 159 9.83 -7.76 -9.61
C GLY A 159 10.12 -6.27 -9.44
N ILE A 160 9.09 -5.46 -9.66
CA ILE A 160 9.11 -4.02 -9.40
C ILE A 160 7.80 -3.63 -8.69
N PRO A 161 7.77 -2.59 -7.86
CA PRO A 161 6.51 -2.02 -7.39
C PRO A 161 5.89 -1.13 -8.47
N LEU A 162 4.58 -0.91 -8.42
CA LEU A 162 3.96 0.21 -9.12
C LEU A 162 4.31 1.49 -8.35
N ILE A 163 4.82 2.50 -9.05
CA ILE A 163 5.20 3.79 -8.47
C ILE A 163 4.65 4.91 -9.36
N GLU A 164 3.63 5.60 -8.88
CA GLU A 164 2.94 6.66 -9.63
C GLU A 164 2.63 7.85 -8.73
N ASP A 165 2.57 9.05 -9.31
CA ASP A 165 1.87 10.16 -8.66
C ASP A 165 0.37 9.82 -8.59
N ILE A 166 -0.28 10.05 -7.44
CA ILE A 166 -1.73 9.83 -7.26
C ILE A 166 -2.55 10.50 -8.37
N GLU A 167 -2.14 11.68 -8.84
CA GLU A 167 -2.83 12.42 -9.90
C GLU A 167 -2.63 11.82 -11.29
N SER A 168 -1.59 11.00 -11.46
CA SER A 168 -1.19 10.38 -12.73
C SER A 168 -1.51 8.89 -12.83
N VAL A 169 -2.21 8.32 -11.84
CA VAL A 169 -2.62 6.91 -11.89
C VAL A 169 -3.44 6.65 -13.16
N PRO A 170 -3.22 5.53 -13.90
CA PRO A 170 -3.92 5.24 -15.15
C PRO A 170 -5.46 5.29 -15.02
N GLU A 171 -6.16 5.70 -16.08
CA GLU A 171 -7.63 5.88 -16.07
C GLU A 171 -8.41 4.60 -15.69
N GLY A 172 -7.87 3.43 -16.03
CA GLY A 172 -8.44 2.13 -15.69
C GLY A 172 -8.14 1.63 -14.27
N LEU A 173 -7.39 2.36 -13.45
CA LEU A 173 -6.98 1.94 -12.11
C LEU A 173 -7.33 3.02 -11.09
N PHE A 174 -8.09 2.71 -10.03
CA PHE A 174 -8.43 3.71 -9.01
C PHE A 174 -8.33 3.14 -7.60
N TYR A 175 -7.57 3.77 -6.72
CA TYR A 175 -7.41 3.32 -5.34
C TYR A 175 -8.46 3.98 -4.43
N HIS A 176 -9.14 3.17 -3.62
CA HIS A 176 -10.14 3.59 -2.65
C HIS A 176 -9.60 3.34 -1.23
N PRO A 177 -9.05 4.36 -0.55
CA PRO A 177 -8.52 4.19 0.81
C PRO A 177 -9.66 3.96 1.80
N TYR A 178 -9.52 2.96 2.67
CA TYR A 178 -10.49 2.69 3.74
C TYR A 178 -9.94 3.02 5.12
N ILE A 179 -8.73 2.55 5.43
CA ILE A 179 -8.04 2.75 6.71
C ILE A 179 -6.62 3.25 6.43
N LEU A 180 -6.17 4.19 7.25
CA LEU A 180 -4.83 4.75 7.19
C LEU A 180 -4.00 4.21 8.36
N GLY A 181 -2.71 4.06 8.14
CA GLY A 181 -1.78 3.53 9.13
C GLY A 181 -1.74 2.00 9.18
N ASP A 182 -0.73 1.50 9.88
CA ASP A 182 -0.48 0.05 9.99
C ASP A 182 -1.15 -0.58 11.23
N GLU A 183 -1.72 0.22 12.13
CA GLU A 183 -2.33 -0.29 13.37
C GLU A 183 -3.50 -1.23 13.11
N TYR A 184 -4.31 -0.94 12.08
CA TYR A 184 -5.39 -1.82 11.67
C TYR A 184 -4.88 -3.23 11.38
N LEU A 185 -3.85 -3.32 10.52
CA LEU A 185 -3.24 -4.60 10.12
C LEU A 185 -2.66 -5.35 11.33
N LYS A 186 -2.04 -4.62 12.28
CA LYS A 186 -1.56 -5.21 13.55
C LYS A 186 -2.72 -5.79 14.37
N ARG A 187 -3.82 -5.06 14.52
CA ARG A 187 -4.97 -5.51 15.34
C ARG A 187 -5.69 -6.71 14.78
N ILE A 188 -5.71 -6.87 13.45
CA ILE A 188 -6.34 -8.03 12.79
C ILE A 188 -5.36 -9.20 12.54
N ASN A 189 -4.11 -9.12 13.04
CA ASN A 189 -3.04 -10.08 12.82
C ASN A 189 -2.70 -10.33 11.34
N ALA A 190 -2.58 -9.25 10.56
CA ALA A 190 -2.24 -9.27 9.14
C ALA A 190 -0.77 -8.90 8.84
N LEU A 191 0.05 -8.73 9.87
CA LEU A 191 1.49 -8.46 9.82
C LEU A 191 2.26 -9.53 10.61
#